data_AF-A0A1I7SVQ1-F1
#
_entry.id   AF-A0A1I7SVQ1-F1
#
_cell.length_a   1.000
_cell.length_b   1.000
_cell.length_c   1.000
_cell.angle_alpha   90.00
_cell.angle_beta   90.00
_cell.angle_gamma   90.00
#
_symmetry.space_group_name_H-M   'P 1'
#
loop_
_entity.id
_entity.type
_entity.pdbx_description
1 polymer ?
#
loop_
_entity_poly.entity_id
_entity_poly.type
_entity_poly.pdbx_seq_one_letter_code
_entity_poly.pdbx_strand_id
1 'polypeptide(L)'
;MAKKRILRRKRQDSDSTESYKSEDSDKLEADAQLGADFSDDGDISDSEDDLKRKVFQIKKSLPWTGTLDVVFNEELCIDDEQNDLEREAVIYKQAFDAVHKSMPKLEESGITVFRPDDYFAEMSKSDTHMQRVRERILEIQKDKERSENAKRLREEKKFAQKAQASALQQKQDNKRKLAEAVKKHRKGMKAQLETMLSNASNLQDEEEHERKGKKLSRVQRNKKFGYGGQKKRAKKNTLDSLNEARKPRKGGIKKRR
;
A
#
# COMPACT_ATOMS: atom_id res chain seq x y z
N MET A 1 -54.31 -5.58 -8.16
CA MET A 1 -53.91 -4.92 -6.89
C MET A 1 -52.62 -5.53 -6.36
N ALA A 2 -51.48 -4.86 -6.57
CA ALA A 2 -50.16 -5.37 -6.18
C ALA A 2 -49.75 -4.83 -4.80
N LYS A 3 -49.58 -5.73 -3.81
CA LYS A 3 -49.11 -5.39 -2.46
C LYS A 3 -47.58 -5.22 -2.46
N LYS A 4 -47.10 -3.97 -2.40
CA LYS A 4 -45.68 -3.60 -2.19
C LYS A 4 -45.22 -4.08 -0.81
N ARG A 5 -44.26 -4.99 -0.76
CA ARG A 5 -43.63 -5.49 0.48
C ARG A 5 -42.47 -4.55 0.85
N ILE A 6 -42.75 -3.60 1.74
CA ILE A 6 -41.74 -2.67 2.29
C ILE A 6 -40.86 -3.45 3.27
N LEU A 7 -39.59 -3.67 2.90
CA LEU A 7 -38.60 -4.31 3.77
C LEU A 7 -37.94 -3.22 4.63
N ARG A 8 -38.40 -3.08 5.89
CA ARG A 8 -37.86 -2.16 6.89
C ARG A 8 -36.45 -2.66 7.30
N ARG A 9 -35.39 -2.02 6.79
CA ARG A 9 -34.01 -2.26 7.25
C ARG A 9 -33.87 -1.69 8.67
N LYS A 10 -33.68 -2.58 9.64
CA LYS A 10 -33.31 -2.27 11.01
C LYS A 10 -31.88 -1.69 10.99
N ARG A 11 -31.75 -0.37 11.14
CA ARG A 11 -30.48 0.28 11.45
C ARG A 11 -30.07 -0.19 12.85
N GLN A 12 -28.84 -0.67 12.98
CA GLN A 12 -28.20 -0.85 14.28
C GLN A 12 -27.46 0.45 14.55
N ASP A 13 -27.99 1.22 15.48
CA ASP A 13 -27.28 2.29 16.14
C ASP A 13 -26.32 1.63 17.15
N SER A 14 -25.03 1.93 17.02
CA SER A 14 -24.04 1.73 18.08
C SER A 14 -23.15 2.96 18.09
N ASP A 15 -23.71 4.02 18.67
CA ASP A 15 -23.02 5.19 19.15
C ASP A 15 -22.29 4.78 20.44
N SER A 16 -20.97 4.57 20.35
CA SER A 16 -20.11 4.38 21.53
C SER A 16 -19.29 5.66 21.70
N THR A 17 -19.94 6.68 22.25
CA THR A 17 -19.29 7.86 22.80
C THR A 17 -18.58 7.44 24.09
N GLU A 18 -17.31 7.06 23.95
CA GLU A 18 -16.43 6.79 25.09
C GLU A 18 -16.13 8.12 25.79
N SER A 19 -16.82 8.35 26.91
CA SER A 19 -16.62 9.47 27.82
C SER A 19 -15.24 9.37 28.47
N TYR A 20 -14.32 10.24 28.07
CA TYR A 20 -13.11 10.52 28.85
C TYR A 20 -13.52 11.34 30.08
N LYS A 21 -13.47 10.73 31.26
CA LYS A 21 -13.47 11.46 32.53
C LYS A 21 -12.10 12.10 32.72
N SER A 22 -12.01 13.42 32.57
CA SER A 22 -10.88 14.22 33.02
C SER A 22 -11.06 14.53 34.51
N GLU A 23 -10.34 13.80 35.37
CA GLU A 23 -10.20 14.12 36.79
C GLU A 23 -9.09 15.19 36.94
N ASP A 24 -9.32 16.40 36.41
CA ASP A 24 -8.36 17.52 36.54
C ASP A 24 -9.07 18.90 36.51
N SER A 25 -10.38 18.96 36.77
CA SER A 25 -11.14 20.22 36.73
C SER A 25 -10.96 21.10 37.97
N ASP A 26 -10.53 20.55 39.11
CA ASP A 26 -10.69 21.23 40.41
C ASP A 26 -9.42 21.96 40.89
N LYS A 27 -8.43 22.17 40.01
CA LYS A 27 -7.18 22.90 40.34
C LYS A 27 -6.92 24.16 39.53
N LEU A 28 -7.83 24.57 38.64
CA LEU A 28 -7.65 25.72 37.76
C LEU A 28 -8.28 27.03 38.27
N GLU A 29 -8.94 27.02 39.44
CA GLU A 29 -9.69 28.19 39.92
C GLU A 29 -8.89 29.12 40.86
N ALA A 30 -7.62 28.81 41.15
CA ALA A 30 -6.80 29.59 42.09
C ALA A 30 -5.83 30.60 41.45
N ASP A 31 -5.58 30.54 40.13
CA ASP A 31 -4.61 31.43 39.44
C ASP A 31 -5.26 32.60 38.68
N ALA A 32 -6.58 32.77 38.75
CA ALA A 32 -7.31 33.79 38.00
C ALA A 32 -7.34 35.20 38.65
N GLN A 33 -6.57 35.43 39.74
CA GLN A 33 -6.70 36.64 40.56
C GLN A 33 -5.45 37.56 40.53
N LEU A 34 -4.68 37.60 39.43
CA LEU A 34 -3.63 38.59 39.20
C LEU A 34 -3.57 38.99 37.72
N GLY A 35 -4.47 39.88 37.30
CA GLY A 35 -4.49 40.41 35.93
C GLY A 35 -5.53 41.52 35.71
N ALA A 36 -5.81 42.34 36.71
CA ALA A 36 -6.87 43.36 36.68
C ALA A 36 -6.32 44.77 36.42
N ASP A 37 -5.33 44.91 35.52
CA ASP A 37 -4.62 46.18 35.29
C ASP A 37 -4.25 46.36 33.79
N PHE A 38 -5.15 46.06 32.85
CA PHE A 38 -5.00 46.52 31.46
C PHE A 38 -6.35 46.74 30.78
N SER A 39 -7.09 47.75 31.25
CA SER A 39 -8.20 48.33 30.50
C SER A 39 -7.67 49.49 29.66
N ASP A 40 -7.19 49.18 28.46
CA ASP A 40 -7.03 50.16 27.39
C ASP A 40 -8.18 49.95 26.40
N ASP A 41 -9.36 50.47 26.73
CA ASP A 41 -10.46 50.68 25.78
C ASP A 41 -10.11 51.89 24.86
N GLY A 42 -8.92 51.83 24.25
CA GLY A 42 -8.50 52.77 23.23
C GLY A 42 -9.15 52.38 21.91
N ASP A 43 -9.91 53.32 21.33
CA ASP A 43 -10.51 53.19 19.99
C ASP A 43 -9.54 52.48 19.04
N ILE A 44 -9.93 51.29 18.57
CA ILE A 44 -9.16 50.52 17.59
C ILE A 44 -9.29 51.27 16.26
N SER A 45 -8.38 52.22 16.06
CA SER A 45 -8.19 52.87 14.78
C SER A 45 -7.29 51.97 13.93
N ASP A 46 -7.74 51.58 12.73
CA ASP A 46 -6.95 50.85 11.74
C ASP A 46 -5.89 51.77 11.07
N SER A 47 -5.42 52.80 11.79
CA SER A 47 -4.37 53.69 11.33
C SER A 47 -3.04 52.97 11.29
N GLU A 48 -2.33 53.10 10.16
CA GLU A 48 -1.01 52.51 9.96
C GLU A 48 -0.02 52.92 11.06
N ASP A 49 -0.13 54.16 11.54
CA ASP A 49 0.74 54.71 12.59
C ASP A 49 0.49 54.05 13.95
N ASP A 50 -0.76 53.72 14.26
CA ASP A 50 -1.11 53.06 15.52
C ASP A 50 -0.68 51.59 15.50
N LEU A 51 -0.82 50.91 14.36
CA LEU A 51 -0.29 49.55 14.17
C LEU A 51 1.24 49.52 14.35
N LYS A 52 1.97 50.48 13.76
CA LYS A 52 3.44 50.59 13.93
C LYS A 52 3.82 50.81 15.38
N ARG A 53 3.11 51.68 16.11
CA ARG A 53 3.34 51.93 17.54
C ARG A 53 3.16 50.67 18.37
N LYS A 54 2.07 49.92 18.15
CA LYS A 54 1.79 48.66 18.84
C LYS A 54 2.82 47.57 18.51
N VAL A 55 3.20 47.42 17.23
CA VAL A 55 4.26 46.47 16.82
C VAL A 55 5.58 46.80 17.51
N PHE A 56 5.95 48.09 17.61
CA PHE A 56 7.16 48.50 18.30
C PHE A 56 7.14 48.16 19.79
N GLN A 57 6.00 48.32 20.47
CA GLN A 57 5.84 47.95 21.87
C GLN A 57 5.97 46.43 22.10
N ILE A 58 5.48 45.61 21.17
CA ILE A 58 5.51 44.14 21.27
C ILE A 58 6.89 43.57 20.90
N LYS A 59 7.61 44.23 19.98
CA LYS A 59 8.84 43.69 19.40
C LYS A 59 9.96 43.58 20.46
N LYS A 60 10.35 42.35 20.76
CA LYS A 60 11.52 42.04 21.59
C LYS A 60 12.75 41.86 20.69
N SER A 61 13.88 42.46 21.07
CA SER A 61 15.17 42.22 20.42
C SER A 61 15.81 40.98 21.03
N LEU A 62 15.70 39.85 20.33
CA LEU A 62 16.28 38.57 20.71
C LEU A 62 17.22 38.09 19.60
N PRO A 63 18.28 37.31 19.93
CA PRO A 63 19.04 36.61 18.92
C PRO A 63 18.12 35.64 18.17
N TRP A 64 18.44 35.35 16.91
CA TRP A 64 17.60 34.49 16.08
C TRP A 64 17.36 33.09 16.70
N THR A 65 18.31 32.56 17.47
CA THR A 65 18.16 31.31 18.22
C THR A 65 17.03 31.32 19.26
N GLY A 66 16.61 32.49 19.73
CA GLY A 66 15.47 32.64 20.65
C GLY A 66 14.11 32.75 19.95
N THR A 67 14.09 33.15 18.68
CA THR A 67 12.85 33.29 17.89
C THR A 67 12.61 32.09 16.97
N LEU A 68 13.68 31.53 16.40
CA LEU A 68 13.68 30.40 15.45
C LEU A 68 12.69 30.59 14.28
N ASP A 69 12.46 31.83 13.88
CA ASP A 69 11.54 32.20 12.82
C ASP A 69 12.23 32.20 11.44
N VAL A 70 11.51 31.72 10.44
CA VAL A 70 11.95 31.80 9.04
C VAL A 70 10.83 32.40 8.22
N VAL A 71 11.10 33.54 7.62
CA VAL A 71 10.14 34.19 6.72
C VAL A 71 10.30 33.59 5.32
N PHE A 72 9.18 33.15 4.77
CA PHE A 72 9.10 32.66 3.39
C PHE A 72 8.64 33.82 2.49
N ASN A 73 9.49 34.22 1.55
CA ASN A 73 9.31 35.43 0.74
C ASN A 73 8.72 35.16 -0.65
N GLU A 74 8.35 33.93 -0.99
CA GLU A 74 7.68 33.64 -2.27
C GLU A 74 6.16 33.74 -2.09
N GLU A 75 5.49 34.37 -3.05
CA GLU A 75 4.04 34.43 -3.10
C GLU A 75 3.48 33.01 -3.29
N LEU A 76 2.57 32.59 -2.41
CA LEU A 76 1.93 31.29 -2.50
C LEU A 76 0.85 31.36 -3.58
N CYS A 77 1.19 30.90 -4.79
CA CYS A 77 0.23 30.79 -5.88
C CYS A 77 -0.49 29.43 -5.78
N ILE A 78 -1.78 29.46 -5.47
CA ILE A 78 -2.67 28.30 -5.50
C ILE A 78 -3.72 28.59 -6.57
N ASP A 79 -3.75 27.77 -7.63
CA ASP A 79 -4.66 27.98 -8.76
C ASP A 79 -6.13 27.73 -8.39
N ASP A 80 -6.39 26.69 -7.57
CA ASP A 80 -7.73 26.36 -7.04
C ASP A 80 -7.68 26.22 -5.51
N GLU A 81 -8.22 27.21 -4.81
CA GLU A 81 -8.26 27.23 -3.34
C GLU A 81 -9.08 26.08 -2.74
N GLN A 82 -10.03 25.50 -3.49
CA GLN A 82 -10.84 24.38 -3.02
C GLN A 82 -10.14 23.03 -3.18
N ASN A 83 -9.05 22.97 -3.94
CA ASN A 83 -8.27 21.77 -4.12
C ASN A 83 -7.30 21.57 -2.94
N ASP A 84 -7.74 20.74 -1.98
CA ASP A 84 -6.98 20.41 -0.78
C ASP A 84 -5.60 19.80 -1.10
N LEU A 85 -5.48 18.97 -2.15
CA LEU A 85 -4.21 18.33 -2.46
C LEU A 85 -3.13 19.32 -2.92
N GLU A 86 -3.53 20.31 -3.72
CA GLU A 86 -2.62 21.35 -4.21
C GLU A 86 -2.25 22.31 -3.09
N ARG A 87 -3.23 22.69 -2.26
CA ARG A 87 -2.98 23.51 -1.06
C ARG A 87 -2.02 22.83 -0.09
N GLU A 88 -2.24 21.56 0.23
CA GLU A 88 -1.35 20.79 1.13
C GLU A 88 0.06 20.65 0.55
N ALA A 89 0.19 20.51 -0.78
CA ALA A 89 1.51 20.45 -1.43
C ALA A 89 2.28 21.77 -1.30
N VAL A 90 1.59 22.91 -1.42
CA VAL A 90 2.18 24.24 -1.25
C VAL A 90 2.60 24.48 0.21
N ILE A 91 1.74 24.13 1.17
CA ILE A 91 2.04 24.22 2.62
C ILE A 91 3.25 23.34 2.96
N TYR A 92 3.29 22.12 2.42
CA TYR A 92 4.41 21.22 2.60
C TYR A 92 5.72 21.81 2.06
N LYS A 93 5.69 22.39 0.85
CA LYS A 93 6.87 23.03 0.24
C LYS A 93 7.36 24.21 1.08
N GLN A 94 6.45 25.07 1.55
CA GLN A 94 6.78 26.19 2.42
C GLN A 94 7.48 25.73 3.70
N ALA A 95 6.94 24.69 4.37
CA ALA A 95 7.53 24.12 5.57
C ALA A 95 8.90 23.50 5.28
N PHE A 96 9.04 22.77 4.17
CA PHE A 96 10.29 22.16 3.76
C PHE A 96 11.39 23.19 3.52
N ASP A 97 11.09 24.26 2.77
CA ASP A 97 12.04 25.33 2.47
C ASP A 97 12.44 26.11 3.73
N ALA A 98 11.50 26.31 4.67
CA ALA A 98 11.78 26.93 5.96
C ALA A 98 12.74 26.09 6.82
N VAL A 99 12.54 24.77 6.86
CA VAL A 99 13.48 23.84 7.51
C VAL A 99 14.83 23.90 6.83
N HIS A 100 14.88 23.83 5.50
CA HIS A 100 16.14 23.86 4.76
C HIS A 100 16.94 25.16 4.99
N LYS A 101 16.27 26.30 5.11
CA LYS A 101 16.90 27.60 5.43
C LYS A 101 17.36 27.72 6.89
N SER A 102 16.71 27.05 7.83
CA SER A 102 17.06 27.10 9.26
C SER A 102 18.19 26.14 9.65
N MET A 103 18.30 24.99 8.97
CA MET A 103 19.36 24.00 9.19
C MET A 103 20.79 24.60 9.26
N PRO A 104 21.29 25.33 8.25
CA PRO A 104 22.65 25.87 8.29
C PRO A 104 22.85 26.89 9.42
N LYS A 105 21.83 27.70 9.71
CA LYS A 105 21.90 28.68 10.81
C LYS A 105 21.97 28.01 12.19
N LEU A 106 21.33 26.87 12.36
CA LEU A 106 21.39 26.07 13.59
C LEU A 106 22.77 25.41 13.74
N GLU A 107 23.32 24.89 12.65
CA GLU A 107 24.67 24.32 12.61
C GLU A 107 25.75 25.37 12.93
N GLU A 108 25.66 26.58 12.34
CA GLU A 108 26.53 27.73 12.66
C GLU A 108 26.45 28.14 14.12
N SER A 109 25.26 28.00 14.73
CA SER A 109 25.04 28.29 16.16
C SER A 109 25.50 27.14 17.08
N GLY A 110 25.99 26.03 16.52
CA GLY A 110 26.44 24.86 17.28
C GLY A 110 25.33 24.03 17.92
N ILE A 111 24.08 24.16 17.44
CA ILE A 111 22.91 23.46 17.99
C ILE A 111 22.68 22.16 17.23
N THR A 112 22.58 21.05 17.95
CA THR A 112 22.26 19.73 17.37
C THR A 112 20.78 19.66 16.98
N VAL A 113 20.50 19.46 15.68
CA VAL A 113 19.11 19.43 15.17
C VAL A 113 18.47 18.04 15.27
N PHE A 114 19.25 16.98 15.10
CA PHE A 114 18.72 15.62 15.08
C PHE A 114 18.57 15.03 16.48
N ARG A 115 17.39 14.45 16.74
CA ARG A 115 17.15 13.65 17.95
C ARG A 115 17.89 12.30 17.83
N PRO A 116 18.77 11.94 18.78
CA PRO A 116 19.38 10.62 18.83
C PRO A 116 18.35 9.51 19.10
N ASP A 117 18.58 8.32 18.55
CA ASP A 117 17.70 7.16 18.73
C ASP A 117 17.64 6.68 20.20
N ASP A 118 18.69 6.92 20.97
CA ASP A 118 18.81 6.51 22.38
C ASP A 118 18.28 7.59 23.37
N TYR A 119 17.68 8.66 22.86
CA TYR A 119 17.09 9.71 23.68
C TYR A 119 15.58 9.47 23.90
N PHE A 120 15.25 8.86 25.04
CA PHE A 120 13.87 8.57 25.46
C PHE A 120 13.30 9.70 26.32
N ALA A 121 12.61 10.64 25.68
CA ALA A 121 11.80 11.67 26.34
C ALA A 121 10.33 11.52 25.93
N GLU A 122 9.44 12.17 26.68
CA GLU A 122 8.01 12.20 26.35
C GLU A 122 7.79 12.79 24.95
N MET A 123 7.02 12.09 24.13
CA MET A 123 6.66 12.50 22.77
C MET A 123 5.24 13.05 22.76
N SER A 124 4.91 13.88 21.77
CA SER A 124 3.56 14.45 21.59
C SER A 124 2.46 13.40 21.40
N LYS A 125 2.82 12.17 21.02
CA LYS A 125 1.92 11.02 20.90
C LYS A 125 2.51 9.81 21.62
N SER A 126 1.66 9.03 22.29
CA SER A 126 2.08 7.81 22.97
C SER A 126 2.45 6.69 22.01
N ASP A 127 3.35 5.80 22.44
CA ASP A 127 3.78 4.64 21.65
C ASP A 127 2.63 3.69 21.33
N THR A 128 1.66 3.56 22.25
CA THR A 128 0.47 2.74 22.05
C THR A 128 -0.40 3.29 20.91
N HIS A 129 -0.49 4.62 20.76
CA HIS A 129 -1.16 5.24 19.63
C HIS A 129 -0.38 4.98 18.33
N MET A 130 0.94 5.19 18.34
CA MET A 130 1.78 4.98 17.15
C MET A 130 1.84 3.52 16.69
N GLN A 131 1.69 2.56 17.61
CA GLN A 131 1.55 1.15 17.25
C GLN A 131 0.26 0.89 16.45
N ARG A 132 -0.88 1.46 16.86
CA ARG A 132 -2.14 1.34 16.11
C ARG A 132 -2.04 1.95 14.72
N VAL A 133 -1.39 3.11 14.61
CA VAL A 133 -1.15 3.76 13.30
C VAL A 133 -0.30 2.85 12.40
N ARG A 134 0.78 2.26 12.93
CA ARG A 134 1.62 1.32 12.17
C ARG A 134 0.85 0.08 11.72
N GLU A 135 0.03 -0.51 12.60
CA GLU A 135 -0.83 -1.64 12.27
C GLU A 135 -1.79 -1.28 11.14
N ARG A 136 -2.41 -0.09 11.19
CA ARG A 136 -3.29 0.40 10.13
C ARG A 136 -2.59 0.59 8.79
N ILE A 137 -1.38 1.14 8.79
CA ILE A 137 -0.57 1.30 7.55
C ILE A 137 -0.27 -0.08 6.93
N LEU A 138 0.12 -1.06 7.75
CA LEU A 138 0.38 -2.42 7.29
C LEU A 138 -0.87 -3.12 6.76
N GLU A 139 -2.03 -2.89 7.36
CA GLU A 139 -3.32 -3.39 6.85
C GLU A 139 -3.62 -2.83 5.46
N ILE A 140 -3.51 -1.51 5.29
CA ILE A 140 -3.76 -0.83 4.01
C ILE A 140 -2.80 -1.37 2.93
N GLN A 141 -1.53 -1.57 3.26
CA GLN A 141 -0.55 -2.13 2.33
C GLN A 141 -0.90 -3.57 1.93
N LYS A 142 -1.26 -4.42 2.89
CA LYS A 142 -1.69 -5.81 2.64
C LYS A 142 -2.96 -5.89 1.80
N ASP A 143 -3.89 -4.97 2.01
CA ASP A 143 -5.14 -4.94 1.24
C ASP A 143 -4.90 -4.48 -0.21
N LYS A 144 -4.03 -3.49 -0.43
CA LYS A 144 -3.57 -3.09 -1.77
C LYS A 144 -2.91 -4.27 -2.49
N GLU A 145 -1.93 -4.92 -1.84
CA GLU A 145 -1.22 -6.06 -2.41
C GLU A 145 -2.17 -7.23 -2.73
N ARG A 146 -3.12 -7.53 -1.83
CA ARG A 146 -4.14 -8.56 -2.05
C ARG A 146 -5.01 -8.23 -3.27
N SER A 147 -5.38 -6.96 -3.44
CA SER A 147 -6.21 -6.52 -4.56
C SER A 147 -5.45 -6.63 -5.90
N GLU A 148 -4.17 -6.27 -5.93
CA GLU A 148 -3.30 -6.36 -7.10
C GLU A 148 -3.02 -7.82 -7.47
N ASN A 149 -2.66 -8.65 -6.49
CA ASN A 149 -2.47 -10.08 -6.68
C ASN A 149 -3.75 -10.77 -7.17
N ALA A 150 -4.93 -10.30 -6.73
CA ALA A 150 -6.20 -10.80 -7.23
C ALA A 150 -6.47 -10.39 -8.69
N LYS A 151 -6.07 -9.18 -9.11
CA LYS A 151 -6.15 -8.73 -10.52
C LYS A 151 -5.22 -9.56 -11.41
N ARG A 152 -3.94 -9.69 -11.01
CA ARG A 152 -2.94 -10.51 -11.71
C ARG A 152 -3.42 -11.95 -11.92
N LEU A 153 -3.88 -12.61 -10.85
CA LEU A 153 -4.39 -13.98 -10.95
C LEU A 153 -5.62 -14.11 -11.87
N ARG A 154 -6.47 -13.07 -11.98
CA ARG A 154 -7.61 -13.08 -12.92
C ARG A 154 -7.14 -12.95 -14.37
N GLU A 155 -6.15 -12.11 -14.62
CA GLU A 155 -5.57 -11.92 -15.95
C GLU A 155 -4.83 -13.17 -16.43
N GLU A 156 -4.02 -13.77 -15.57
CA GLU A 156 -3.34 -15.04 -15.84
C GLU A 156 -4.34 -16.15 -16.21
N LYS A 157 -5.45 -16.26 -15.47
CA LYS A 157 -6.49 -17.25 -15.77
C LYS A 157 -7.17 -16.99 -17.11
N LYS A 158 -7.47 -15.73 -17.43
CA LYS A 158 -8.04 -15.35 -18.73
C LYS A 158 -7.08 -15.68 -19.87
N PHE A 159 -5.79 -15.37 -19.70
CA PHE A 159 -4.76 -15.66 -20.70
C PHE A 159 -4.56 -17.16 -20.87
N ALA A 160 -4.48 -17.94 -19.78
CA ALA A 160 -4.38 -19.39 -19.83
C ALA A 160 -5.56 -20.03 -20.57
N GLN A 161 -6.79 -19.55 -20.33
CA GLN A 161 -7.97 -20.04 -21.04
C GLN A 161 -7.91 -19.73 -22.55
N LYS A 162 -7.51 -18.50 -22.92
CA LYS A 162 -7.33 -18.10 -24.32
C LYS A 162 -6.22 -18.90 -25.00
N ALA A 163 -5.09 -19.11 -24.33
CA ALA A 163 -3.98 -19.91 -24.82
C ALA A 163 -4.39 -21.36 -25.07
N GLN A 164 -5.15 -21.96 -24.14
CA GLN A 164 -5.69 -23.32 -24.31
C GLN A 164 -6.65 -23.41 -25.50
N ALA A 165 -7.56 -22.44 -25.65
CA ALA A 165 -8.49 -22.39 -26.77
C ALA A 165 -7.78 -22.19 -28.11
N SER A 166 -6.82 -21.26 -28.17
CA SER A 166 -6.00 -21.01 -29.36
C SER A 166 -5.17 -22.23 -29.74
N ALA A 167 -4.55 -22.92 -28.78
CA ALA A 167 -3.80 -24.15 -29.04
C ALA A 167 -4.70 -25.27 -29.57
N LEU A 168 -5.94 -25.39 -29.08
CA LEU A 168 -6.90 -26.37 -29.60
C LEU A 168 -7.35 -26.02 -31.03
N GLN A 169 -7.63 -24.74 -31.30
CA GLN A 169 -7.98 -24.25 -32.64
C GLN A 169 -6.84 -24.47 -33.63
N GLN A 170 -5.60 -24.12 -33.27
CA GLN A 170 -4.41 -24.38 -34.07
C GLN A 170 -4.25 -25.88 -34.38
N LYS A 171 -4.49 -26.77 -33.40
CA LYS A 171 -4.47 -28.22 -33.64
C LYS A 171 -5.54 -28.67 -34.64
N GLN A 172 -6.76 -28.14 -34.53
CA GLN A 172 -7.85 -28.46 -35.46
C GLN A 172 -7.56 -27.93 -36.87
N ASP A 173 -7.09 -26.69 -36.99
CA ASP A 173 -6.70 -26.07 -38.26
C ASP A 173 -5.55 -26.83 -38.91
N ASN A 174 -4.53 -27.22 -38.14
CA ASN A 174 -3.43 -28.05 -38.63
C ASN A 174 -3.91 -29.43 -39.10
N LYS A 175 -4.82 -30.08 -38.36
CA LYS A 175 -5.43 -31.36 -38.78
C LYS A 175 -6.24 -31.20 -40.07
N ARG A 176 -7.00 -30.11 -40.21
CA ARG A 176 -7.77 -29.82 -41.42
C ARG A 176 -6.85 -29.55 -42.61
N LYS A 177 -5.83 -28.69 -42.47
CA LYS A 177 -4.82 -28.41 -43.50
C LYS A 177 -4.11 -29.70 -43.95
N LEU A 178 -3.73 -30.55 -43.00
CA LEU A 178 -3.12 -31.85 -43.30
C LEU A 178 -4.09 -32.76 -44.06
N ALA A 179 -5.36 -32.87 -43.63
CA ALA A 179 -6.35 -33.67 -44.33
C ALA A 179 -6.64 -33.17 -45.76
N GLU A 180 -6.67 -31.85 -45.96
CA GLU A 180 -6.78 -31.24 -47.29
C GLU A 180 -5.55 -31.54 -48.16
N ALA A 181 -4.35 -31.44 -47.61
CA ALA A 181 -3.10 -31.79 -48.31
C ALA A 181 -3.08 -33.28 -48.71
N VAL A 182 -3.52 -34.20 -47.83
CA VAL A 182 -3.63 -35.64 -48.14
C VAL A 182 -4.65 -35.89 -49.26
N LYS A 183 -5.80 -35.21 -49.23
CA LYS A 183 -6.80 -35.32 -50.32
C LYS A 183 -6.25 -34.81 -51.65
N LYS A 184 -5.49 -33.71 -51.66
CA LYS A 184 -4.82 -33.17 -52.87
C LYS A 184 -3.72 -34.10 -53.39
N HIS A 185 -2.94 -34.70 -52.49
CA HIS A 185 -1.94 -35.72 -52.84
C HIS A 185 -2.60 -36.95 -53.48
N ARG A 186 -3.71 -37.44 -52.92
CA ARG A 186 -4.49 -38.56 -53.50
C ARG A 186 -5.04 -38.24 -54.91
N LYS A 187 -5.24 -36.95 -55.23
CA LYS A 187 -5.66 -36.47 -56.55
C LYS A 187 -4.49 -36.15 -57.51
N GLY A 188 -3.24 -36.47 -57.13
CA GLY A 188 -2.07 -36.37 -58.01
C GLY A 188 -1.16 -35.14 -57.80
N MET A 189 -1.51 -34.20 -56.91
CA MET A 189 -0.66 -33.03 -56.61
C MET A 189 0.22 -33.30 -55.38
N LYS A 190 1.44 -33.81 -55.60
CA LYS A 190 2.33 -34.31 -54.52
C LYS A 190 3.09 -33.24 -53.72
N ALA A 191 3.44 -32.13 -54.35
CA ALA A 191 4.39 -31.16 -53.79
C ALA A 191 4.00 -30.58 -52.41
N GLN A 192 2.72 -30.26 -52.18
CA GLN A 192 2.29 -29.58 -50.94
C GLN A 192 2.34 -30.46 -49.67
N LEU A 193 2.19 -31.78 -49.82
CA LEU A 193 2.20 -32.71 -48.69
C LEU A 193 3.63 -32.95 -48.19
N GLU A 194 4.56 -33.10 -49.14
CA GLU A 194 5.96 -33.43 -48.88
C GLU A 194 6.66 -32.29 -48.12
N THR A 195 6.39 -31.03 -48.47
CA THR A 195 6.93 -29.85 -47.78
C THR A 195 6.37 -29.68 -46.35
N MET A 196 5.13 -30.09 -46.09
CA MET A 196 4.57 -30.05 -44.72
C MET A 196 5.14 -31.14 -43.83
N LEU A 197 5.42 -32.33 -44.37
CA LEU A 197 5.99 -33.45 -43.64
C LEU A 197 7.47 -33.23 -43.30
N SER A 198 8.26 -32.67 -44.22
CA SER A 198 9.68 -32.35 -43.96
C SER A 198 9.86 -31.27 -42.88
N ASN A 199 8.96 -30.28 -42.84
CA ASN A 199 8.97 -29.27 -41.77
C ASN A 199 8.53 -29.84 -40.41
N ALA A 200 7.64 -30.83 -40.40
CA ALA A 200 7.16 -31.46 -39.17
C ALA A 200 8.19 -32.40 -38.52
N SER A 201 9.00 -33.10 -39.33
CA SER A 201 10.10 -33.95 -38.83
C SER A 201 11.18 -33.12 -38.15
N ASN A 202 11.56 -31.97 -38.72
CA ASN A 202 12.56 -31.08 -38.12
C ASN A 202 12.12 -30.49 -36.76
N LEU A 203 10.81 -30.32 -36.53
CA LEU A 203 10.28 -29.81 -35.26
C LEU A 203 10.20 -30.88 -34.16
N GLN A 204 10.04 -32.16 -34.53
CA GLN A 204 9.98 -33.26 -33.55
C GLN A 204 11.35 -33.59 -32.96
N ASP A 205 12.42 -33.50 -33.75
CA ASP A 205 13.78 -33.74 -33.30
C ASP A 205 14.22 -32.68 -32.26
N GLU A 206 13.81 -31.42 -32.41
CA GLU A 206 14.08 -30.33 -31.45
C GLU A 206 13.30 -30.50 -30.12
N GLU A 207 12.00 -30.85 -30.16
CA GLU A 207 11.18 -31.02 -28.93
C GLU A 207 11.54 -32.27 -28.11
N GLU A 208 12.04 -33.34 -28.73
CA GLU A 208 12.39 -34.58 -28.02
C GLU A 208 13.66 -34.42 -27.16
N HIS A 209 14.55 -33.49 -27.53
CA HIS A 209 15.74 -33.16 -26.76
C HIS A 209 15.45 -32.35 -25.49
N GLU A 210 14.40 -31.52 -25.45
CA GLU A 210 14.04 -30.71 -24.26
C GLU A 210 13.13 -31.43 -23.25
N ARG A 211 12.25 -32.35 -23.68
CA ARG A 211 11.25 -32.98 -22.78
C ARG A 211 11.77 -34.15 -21.95
N LYS A 212 13.01 -34.60 -22.15
CA LYS A 212 13.64 -35.64 -21.31
C LYS A 212 14.24 -35.02 -20.04
N GLY A 213 13.38 -34.50 -19.16
CA GLY A 213 13.76 -34.21 -17.78
C GLY A 213 14.36 -35.45 -17.11
N LYS A 214 15.59 -35.34 -16.59
CA LYS A 214 16.34 -36.45 -15.98
C LYS A 214 15.46 -37.20 -14.97
N LYS A 215 15.10 -38.46 -15.30
CA LYS A 215 14.32 -39.34 -14.42
C LYS A 215 15.08 -39.50 -13.09
N LEU A 216 14.44 -39.16 -11.98
CA LEU A 216 15.03 -39.33 -10.65
C LEU A 216 15.49 -40.77 -10.45
N SER A 217 16.78 -40.93 -10.10
CA SER A 217 17.40 -42.22 -9.87
C SER A 217 16.62 -43.04 -8.84
N ARG A 218 16.60 -44.36 -8.99
CA ARG A 218 15.94 -45.28 -8.05
C ARG A 218 16.41 -45.07 -6.61
N VAL A 219 17.67 -44.65 -6.43
CA VAL A 219 18.26 -44.27 -5.13
C VAL A 219 17.57 -43.04 -4.54
N GLN A 220 17.34 -41.99 -5.34
CA GLN A 220 16.65 -40.78 -4.90
C GLN A 220 15.17 -41.04 -4.59
N ARG A 221 14.50 -41.90 -5.37
CA ARG A 221 13.12 -42.34 -5.08
C ARG A 221 13.03 -43.15 -3.80
N ASN A 222 13.97 -44.05 -3.53
CA ASN A 222 14.00 -44.82 -2.29
C ASN A 222 14.33 -43.95 -1.07
N LYS A 223 15.18 -42.93 -1.21
CA LYS A 223 15.43 -41.95 -0.14
C LYS A 223 14.18 -41.14 0.22
N LYS A 224 13.35 -40.81 -0.79
CA LYS A 224 12.12 -40.03 -0.61
C LYS A 224 10.90 -40.87 -0.19
N PHE A 225 10.75 -42.10 -0.71
CA PHE A 225 9.53 -42.92 -0.57
C PHE A 225 9.77 -44.36 -0.08
N GLY A 226 11.02 -44.81 0.02
CA GLY A 226 11.38 -46.18 0.42
C GLY A 226 11.10 -46.50 1.89
N TYR A 227 11.15 -47.79 2.24
CA TYR A 227 10.79 -48.33 3.56
C TYR A 227 11.72 -47.92 4.72
N GLY A 228 12.80 -47.16 4.45
CA GLY A 228 13.69 -46.55 5.45
C GLY A 228 13.93 -45.04 5.26
N GLY A 229 13.25 -44.39 4.30
CA GLY A 229 13.26 -42.93 4.15
C GLY A 229 12.43 -42.24 5.24
N GLN A 230 12.57 -40.92 5.43
CA GLN A 230 11.99 -40.12 6.54
C GLN A 230 10.45 -40.20 6.68
N LYS A 231 9.91 -41.34 7.12
CA LYS A 231 8.46 -41.52 7.38
C LYS A 231 8.06 -41.09 8.79
N LYS A 232 9.02 -40.96 9.72
CA LYS A 232 8.74 -40.72 11.15
C LYS A 232 8.72 -39.24 11.57
N ARG A 233 9.19 -38.31 10.74
CA ARG A 233 9.25 -36.87 11.10
C ARG A 233 8.59 -35.92 10.11
N ALA A 234 8.20 -36.38 8.91
CA ALA A 234 7.52 -35.56 7.90
C ALA A 234 6.09 -35.13 8.29
N LYS A 235 5.52 -35.69 9.36
CA LYS A 235 4.19 -35.33 9.91
C LYS A 235 4.28 -34.50 11.20
N LYS A 236 5.48 -34.09 11.63
CA LYS A 236 5.62 -33.18 12.78
C LYS A 236 5.64 -31.74 12.28
N ASN A 237 4.89 -30.87 12.94
CA ASN A 237 4.98 -29.44 12.68
C ASN A 237 6.39 -28.96 13.04
N THR A 238 7.15 -28.52 12.05
CA THR A 238 8.38 -27.76 12.25
C THR A 238 8.02 -26.29 12.49
N LEU A 239 8.95 -25.51 13.05
CA LEU A 239 8.77 -24.08 13.28
C LEU A 239 8.42 -23.34 11.96
N ASP A 240 8.93 -23.81 10.83
CA ASP A 240 8.57 -23.36 9.48
C ASP A 240 7.09 -23.61 9.10
N SER A 241 6.49 -24.70 9.58
CA SER A 241 5.07 -25.03 9.34
C SER A 241 4.11 -24.08 10.08
N LEU A 242 4.57 -23.49 11.20
CA LEU A 242 3.80 -22.51 11.97
C LEU A 242 3.65 -21.19 11.19
N ASN A 243 4.68 -20.81 10.41
CA ASN A 243 4.66 -19.63 9.56
C ASN A 243 3.84 -19.83 8.27
N GLU A 244 3.73 -21.05 7.75
CA GLU A 244 2.91 -21.33 6.56
C GLU A 244 1.40 -21.36 6.89
N ALA A 245 1.01 -21.80 8.09
CA ALA A 245 -0.39 -21.86 8.54
C ALA A 245 -1.06 -20.48 8.71
N ARG A 246 -0.27 -19.40 8.79
CA ARG A 246 -0.77 -18.01 8.84
C ARG A 246 -1.10 -17.43 7.45
N LYS A 247 -0.91 -18.19 6.35
CA LYS A 247 -1.37 -17.77 5.02
C LYS A 247 -2.79 -18.28 4.76
N PRO A 248 -3.81 -17.40 4.63
CA PRO A 248 -5.18 -17.83 4.34
C PRO A 248 -5.29 -18.40 2.91
N ARG A 249 -5.62 -19.69 2.79
CA ARG A 249 -6.00 -20.30 1.50
C ARG A 249 -7.44 -19.96 1.16
N LYS A 250 -7.63 -19.41 -0.04
CA LYS A 250 -8.92 -19.05 -0.64
C LYS A 250 -9.86 -20.26 -0.74
N GLY A 251 -11.06 -20.11 -0.17
CA GLY A 251 -12.33 -20.41 -0.84
C GLY A 251 -13.02 -21.73 -0.51
N GLY A 252 -14.30 -21.64 -0.09
CA GLY A 252 -15.26 -22.73 -0.24
C GLY A 252 -16.26 -22.92 0.90
N ILE A 253 -17.18 -21.96 1.11
CA ILE A 253 -18.37 -22.13 1.95
C ILE A 253 -19.31 -23.17 1.31
N LYS A 254 -19.84 -24.14 2.08
CA LYS A 254 -21.27 -24.54 1.99
C LYS A 254 -21.86 -24.90 3.37
N LYS A 255 -23.04 -24.34 3.57
CA LYS A 255 -23.88 -24.20 4.76
C LYS A 255 -24.77 -25.44 5.03
N ARG A 256 -25.23 -25.54 6.30
CA ARG A 256 -26.53 -26.05 6.84
C ARG A 256 -26.69 -27.56 7.05
N ARG A 257 -27.03 -27.98 8.28
CA ARG A 257 -28.36 -27.86 8.93
C ARG A 257 -28.16 -27.60 10.41
#